data_AF-A0A1X0T186-F1
#
_entry.id   AF-A0A1X0T186-F1
#
_cell.length_a   1.000
_cell.length_b   1.000
_cell.length_c   1.000
_cell.angle_alpha   90.00
_cell.angle_beta   90.00
_cell.angle_gamma   90.00
#
_symmetry.space_group_name_H-M   'P 1'
#
loop_
_entity.id
_entity.type
_entity.pdbx_description
1 polymer ?
#
loop_
_entity_poly.entity_id
_entity_poly.type
_entity_poly.pdbx_seq_one_letter_code
_entity_poly.pdbx_strand_id
1 'polypeptide(L)'
;MQNKHVFTERLEATLIVGLLLGIALITQRYNLMLYKVGLSVLVASTLLQIAVGNMRKDATPLGGLFFIAKVLLVIVAVFSAGILLVPTFAQLGR
;
A
#
# COMPACT_ATOMS: atom_id res chain seq x y z
N MET A 1 15.60 -10.31 -21.62
CA MET A 1 14.42 -10.88 -20.92
C MET A 1 14.64 -11.10 -19.41
N GLN A 2 15.87 -11.09 -18.92
CA GLN A 2 16.23 -11.34 -17.50
C GLN A 2 15.97 -10.16 -16.53
N ASN A 3 15.97 -8.91 -17.02
CA ASN A 3 15.87 -7.71 -16.16
C ASN A 3 14.47 -7.44 -15.55
N LYS A 4 13.39 -7.99 -16.12
CA LYS A 4 12.02 -7.74 -15.62
C LYS A 4 11.76 -8.45 -14.29
N HIS A 5 12.27 -9.67 -14.17
CA HIS A 5 12.13 -10.50 -12.96
C HIS A 5 12.84 -9.87 -11.76
N VAL A 6 14.05 -9.35 -11.98
CA VAL A 6 14.86 -8.69 -10.96
C VAL A 6 14.20 -7.41 -10.44
N PHE A 7 13.45 -6.69 -11.28
CA PHE A 7 12.79 -5.45 -10.87
C PHE A 7 11.65 -5.69 -9.88
N THR A 8 10.73 -6.62 -10.20
CA THR A 8 9.62 -6.97 -9.32
C THR A 8 10.12 -7.55 -8.00
N GLU A 9 11.11 -8.44 -8.06
CA GLU A 9 11.70 -9.07 -6.87
C GLU A 9 12.41 -8.06 -5.95
N ARG A 10 13.12 -7.07 -6.52
CA ARG A 10 13.71 -5.97 -5.74
C ARG A 10 12.67 -5.04 -5.12
N LEU A 11 11.57 -4.78 -5.83
CA LEU A 11 10.46 -3.98 -5.29
C LEU A 11 9.79 -4.70 -4.12
N GLU A 12 9.49 -5.99 -4.25
CA GLU A 12 8.96 -6.80 -3.15
C GLU A 12 9.90 -6.79 -1.94
N ALA A 13 11.19 -7.05 -2.16
CA ALA A 13 12.18 -7.03 -1.08
C ALA A 13 12.25 -5.66 -0.39
N THR A 14 12.25 -4.57 -1.16
CA THR A 14 12.27 -3.21 -0.63
C THR A 14 11.01 -2.90 0.19
N LEU A 15 9.85 -3.36 -0.27
CA LEU A 15 8.58 -3.18 0.46
C LEU A 15 8.53 -4.03 1.73
N ILE A 16 9.08 -5.24 1.72
CA ILE A 16 9.22 -6.08 2.92
C ILE A 16 10.09 -5.36 3.96
N VAL A 17 11.22 -4.80 3.54
CA VAL A 17 12.09 -4.00 4.42
C VAL A 17 11.35 -2.77 4.95
N GLY A 18 10.59 -2.08 4.10
CA GLY A 18 9.74 -0.95 4.49
C GLY A 18 8.69 -1.31 5.54
N LEU A 19 8.11 -2.52 5.44
CA LEU A 19 7.17 -3.05 6.43
C LEU A 19 7.84 -3.32 7.77
N LEU A 20 9.01 -3.95 7.78
CA LEU A 20 9.78 -4.19 9.00
C LEU A 20 10.16 -2.87 9.68
N LEU A 21 10.59 -1.87 8.90
CA LEU A 21 10.87 -0.52 9.40
C LEU A 21 9.61 0.15 9.95
N GLY A 22 8.47 0.04 9.27
CA GLY A 22 7.18 0.55 9.74
C GLY A 22 6.80 -0.06 11.10
N ILE A 23 6.91 -1.38 11.25
CA ILE A 23 6.64 -2.08 12.51
C ILE A 23 7.59 -1.59 13.62
N ALA A 24 8.89 -1.50 13.33
CA ALA A 24 9.88 -0.99 14.28
C ALA A 24 9.54 0.45 14.72
N LEU A 25 9.12 1.30 13.78
CA LEU A 25 8.75 2.69 14.04
C LEU A 25 7.45 2.84 14.85
N ILE A 26 6.51 1.90 14.73
CA ILE A 26 5.26 1.87 15.51
C ILE A 26 5.52 1.33 16.93
N THR A 27 6.42 0.36 17.07
CA THR A 27 6.70 -0.32 18.34
C THR A 27 7.34 0.61 19.36
N GLN A 28 8.11 1.61 18.91
CA GLN A 28 8.66 2.63 19.80
C GLN A 28 7.53 3.53 20.37
N ARG A 29 7.23 3.35 21.67
CA ARG A 29 6.17 4.09 22.39
C ARG A 29 6.55 5.55 22.71
N TYR A 30 7.80 5.96 22.46
CA TYR A 30 8.35 7.23 22.94
C TYR A 30 7.86 8.47 22.19
N ASN A 31 7.51 8.34 20.90
CA ASN A 31 7.20 9.51 20.08
C ASN A 31 5.99 9.26 19.17
N LEU A 32 4.92 10.02 19.42
CA LEU A 32 3.68 9.98 18.62
C LEU A 32 3.89 10.37 17.16
N MET A 33 4.85 11.25 16.85
CA MET A 33 5.18 11.60 15.46
C MET A 33 5.80 10.41 14.73
N LEU A 34 6.76 9.72 15.36
CA LEU A 34 7.38 8.53 14.77
C LEU A 34 6.38 7.38 14.62
N TYR A 35 5.45 7.24 15.58
CA TYR A 35 4.34 6.30 15.46
C TYR A 35 3.47 6.60 14.23
N LYS A 36 3.06 7.87 14.02
CA LYS A 36 2.26 8.27 12.85
C LYS A 36 2.99 8.03 11.54
N VAL A 37 4.30 8.33 11.50
CA VAL A 37 5.14 8.07 10.33
C VAL A 37 5.25 6.56 10.08
N GLY A 38 5.55 5.77 11.11
CA GLY A 38 5.62 4.31 11.04
C GLY A 38 4.31 3.70 10.55
N LEU A 39 3.18 4.15 11.07
CA LEU A 39 1.85 3.74 10.63
C LEU A 39 1.60 4.08 9.16
N SER A 40 1.96 5.29 8.73
CA SER A 40 1.81 5.72 7.34
C SER A 40 2.67 4.91 6.39
N VAL A 41 3.93 4.65 6.77
CA VAL A 41 4.87 3.80 6.01
C VAL A 41 4.34 2.37 5.91
N LEU A 42 3.79 1.84 7.01
CA LEU A 42 3.26 0.48 7.06
C LEU A 42 2.03 0.32 6.16
N VAL A 43 1.09 1.27 6.23
CA VAL A 43 -0.09 1.30 5.36
C VAL A 43 0.33 1.41 3.90
N ALA A 44 1.20 2.37 3.56
CA ALA A 44 1.66 2.56 2.18
C ALA A 44 2.38 1.31 1.64
N SER A 45 3.27 0.71 2.43
CA SER A 45 4.01 -0.50 2.06
C SER A 45 3.08 -1.69 1.81
N THR A 46 2.05 -1.83 2.64
CA THR A 46 1.05 -2.91 2.51
C THR A 46 0.20 -2.73 1.25
N LEU A 47 -0.28 -1.51 0.98
CA LEU A 47 -1.06 -1.23 -0.23
C LEU A 47 -0.21 -1.46 -1.49
N LEU A 48 1.06 -1.03 -1.48
CA LEU A 48 1.97 -1.27 -2.59
C LEU A 48 2.31 -2.75 -2.75
N GLN A 49 2.43 -3.53 -1.67
CA GLN A 49 2.66 -4.98 -1.72
C GLN A 49 1.52 -5.72 -2.40
N ILE A 50 0.26 -5.37 -2.13
CA ILE A 50 -0.90 -5.97 -2.81
C ILE A 50 -0.81 -5.75 -4.32
N ALA A 51 -0.40 -4.54 -4.73
CA ALA A 51 -0.27 -4.19 -6.14
C ALA A 51 0.96 -4.83 -6.82
N VAL A 52 2.12 -4.83 -6.15
CA VAL A 52 3.36 -5.42 -6.67
C VAL A 52 3.26 -6.94 -6.71
N GLY A 53 2.76 -7.58 -5.65
CA GLY A 53 2.60 -9.03 -5.58
C GLY A 53 1.57 -9.58 -6.58
N ASN A 54 0.66 -8.73 -7.06
CA ASN A 54 -0.32 -9.10 -8.10
C ASN A 54 0.12 -8.70 -9.52
N MET A 55 1.33 -8.17 -9.71
CA MET A 55 1.86 -7.95 -11.06
C MET A 55 2.19 -9.26 -11.76
N ARG A 56 1.74 -9.41 -13.01
CA ARG A 56 2.20 -10.49 -13.88
C ARG A 56 3.68 -10.27 -14.20
N LYS A 57 4.50 -11.32 -13.97
CA LYS A 57 5.97 -11.33 -14.14
C LYS A 57 6.46 -11.00 -15.56
N ASP A 58 5.55 -10.93 -16.52
CA ASP A 58 5.82 -10.65 -17.94
C ASP A 58 5.69 -9.15 -18.29
N ALA A 59 5.14 -8.33 -17.39
CA ALA A 59 4.84 -6.92 -17.62
C ALA A 59 6.11 -6.06 -17.67
N THR A 60 6.17 -5.13 -18.62
CA THR A 60 7.25 -4.13 -18.73
C THR A 60 7.21 -3.18 -17.52
N PRO A 61 8.34 -2.69 -16.96
CA PRO A 61 8.35 -1.86 -15.75
C PRO A 61 7.38 -0.67 -15.77
N LEU A 62 7.18 -0.02 -16.94
CA LEU A 62 6.12 0.99 -17.11
C LEU A 62 4.70 0.42 -16.98
N GLY A 63 4.42 -0.73 -17.60
CA GLY A 63 3.11 -1.39 -17.52
C GLY A 63 2.78 -1.86 -16.09
N GLY A 64 3.81 -2.28 -15.34
CA GLY A 64 3.70 -2.56 -13.92
C GLY A 64 3.34 -1.31 -13.10
N LEU A 65 4.03 -0.20 -13.34
CA LEU A 65 3.73 1.07 -12.66
C LEU A 65 2.29 1.54 -12.93
N PHE A 66 1.81 1.43 -14.18
CA PHE A 66 0.41 1.73 -14.53
C PHE A 66 -0.58 0.79 -13.82
N PHE A 67 -0.23 -0.49 -13.65
CA PHE A 67 -1.04 -1.43 -12.90
C PHE A 67 -1.13 -1.05 -11.42
N ILE A 68 0.00 -0.72 -10.77
CA ILE A 68 0.00 -0.22 -9.38
C ILE A 68 -0.87 1.02 -9.26
N ALA A 69 -0.70 1.99 -10.16
CA ALA A 69 -1.47 3.23 -10.14
C ALA A 69 -2.98 2.96 -10.25
N LYS A 70 -3.40 2.04 -11.12
CA LYS A 70 -4.81 1.64 -11.22
C LYS A 70 -5.34 0.97 -9.95
N VAL A 71 -4.57 0.07 -9.35
CA VAL A 71 -4.98 -0.60 -8.10
C VAL A 71 -5.13 0.41 -6.97
N LEU A 72 -4.15 1.31 -6.80
CA LEU A 72 -4.22 2.38 -5.81
C LEU A 72 -5.40 3.32 -6.04
N LEU A 73 -5.70 3.67 -7.29
CA LEU A 73 -6.86 4.48 -7.65
C LEU A 73 -8.17 3.81 -7.21
N VAL A 74 -8.32 2.51 -7.47
CA VAL A 74 -9.51 1.76 -7.04
C VAL A 74 -9.63 1.74 -5.53
N ILE A 75 -8.53 1.50 -4.80
CA ILE A 75 -8.51 1.51 -3.34
C ILE A 75 -8.97 2.87 -2.81
N VAL A 76 -8.39 3.97 -3.32
CA VAL A 76 -8.80 5.33 -2.94
C VAL A 76 -10.27 5.57 -3.26
N ALA A 77 -10.76 5.14 -4.41
CA ALA A 77 -12.17 5.33 -4.79
C ALA A 77 -13.13 4.58 -3.84
N VAL A 78 -12.81 3.33 -3.47
CA VAL A 78 -13.65 2.51 -2.58
C VAL A 78 -13.64 3.07 -1.16
N PHE A 79 -12.47 3.42 -0.61
CA PHE A 79 -12.38 4.07 0.71
C PHE A 79 -13.06 5.45 0.71
N SER A 80 -12.85 6.22 -0.37
CA SER A 80 -13.60 7.39 -0.82
C SER A 80 -15.09 7.29 -0.54
N ALA A 81 -15.70 6.38 -1.31
CA ALA A 81 -17.12 6.10 -1.27
C ALA A 81 -17.57 5.61 0.10
N GLY A 82 -16.81 4.71 0.73
CA GLY A 82 -17.09 4.22 2.08
C GLY A 82 -17.22 5.36 3.10
N ILE A 83 -16.22 6.25 3.16
CA ILE A 83 -16.21 7.39 4.10
C ILE A 83 -17.37 8.35 3.84
N LEU A 84 -17.70 8.63 2.57
CA LEU A 84 -18.82 9.49 2.21
C LEU A 84 -20.18 8.88 2.54
N LEU A 85 -20.29 7.55 2.50
CA LEU A 85 -21.51 6.82 2.82
C LEU A 85 -21.66 6.49 4.31
N VAL A 86 -20.61 6.66 5.13
CA VAL A 86 -20.69 6.51 6.59
C VAL A 86 -21.82 7.35 7.22
N PRO A 87 -21.98 8.66 6.95
CA PRO A 87 -23.04 9.44 7.58
C PRO A 87 -24.45 8.98 7.20
N THR A 88 -24.68 8.55 5.96
CA THR A 88 -25.98 8.01 5.52
C THR A 88 -26.28 6.66 6.16
N PHE A 89 -25.30 5.75 6.21
CA PHE A 89 -25.47 4.45 6.88
C PHE A 89 -25.59 4.57 8.41
N ALA A 90 -24.89 5.51 9.03
CA ALA A 90 -25.01 5.77 10.47
C ALA A 90 -26.39 6.32 10.87
N GLN A 91 -27.10 6.97 9.94
CA GLN A 91 -28.45 7.48 10.18
C GLN A 91 -29.54 6.41 10.04
N LEU A 92 -29.31 5.35 9.27
CA LEU A 92 -30.24 4.21 9.12
C LEU A 92 -30.39 3.36 10.39
N GLY A 93 -29.48 3.48 11.35
CA GLY A 93 -29.53 2.80 12.65
C GLY A 93 -30.25 3.58 13.77
N ARG A 94 -30.80 4.76 13.47
CA ARG A 94 -31.72 5.50 14.36
C ARG A 94 -33.17 5.21 13.97
#